data_AF-A0A3C0GKX1-F1
#
_entry.id   AF-A0A3C0GKX1-F1
#
_cell.length_a   1.000
_cell.length_b   1.000
_cell.length_c   1.000
_cell.angle_alpha   90.00
_cell.angle_beta   90.00
_cell.angle_gamma   90.00
#
_symmetry.space_group_name_H-M   'P 1'
#
loop_
_entity.id
_entity.type
_entity.pdbx_description
1 polymer ?
#
loop_
_entity_poly.entity_id
_entity_poly.type
_entity_poly.pdbx_seq_one_letter_code
_entity_poly.pdbx_strand_id
1 'polypeptide(L)'
;PGGPSKPAVLPSKKGYNRFTWDFKRDPLPAVEKVFVLGGLDGSIVGPGDYQLRLTLENETAETSVSILPLPNIEATKADYEEQQNMLKTIEATVIEIHTAV
;
A
#
# COMPACT_ATOMS: atom_id res chain seq x y z
N PRO A 1 -8.40 18.57 -9.18
CA PRO A 1 -7.68 17.72 -10.16
C PRO A 1 -6.23 17.54 -9.68
N GLY A 2 -5.83 16.32 -9.31
CA GLY A 2 -4.49 16.03 -8.77
C GLY A 2 -4.42 15.13 -7.53
N GLY A 3 -5.55 14.68 -6.98
CA GLY A 3 -5.57 13.78 -5.81
C GLY A 3 -5.22 12.33 -6.15
N PRO A 4 -5.08 11.44 -5.15
CA PRO A 4 -4.73 10.05 -5.38
C PRO A 4 -5.81 9.36 -6.22
N SER A 5 -5.40 8.29 -6.91
CA SER A 5 -6.35 7.43 -7.61
C SER A 5 -7.44 6.94 -6.66
N LYS A 6 -8.67 6.78 -7.17
CA LYS A 6 -9.74 6.18 -6.37
C LYS A 6 -9.30 4.80 -5.86
N PRO A 7 -9.61 4.45 -4.61
CA PRO A 7 -9.32 3.11 -4.09
C PRO A 7 -9.86 2.03 -5.02
N ALA A 8 -9.09 0.95 -5.20
CA ALA A 8 -9.54 -0.18 -5.98
C ALA A 8 -10.74 -0.84 -5.27
N VAL A 9 -11.84 -1.01 -6.01
CA VAL A 9 -13.08 -1.59 -5.47
C VAL A 9 -13.21 -3.03 -5.97
N LEU A 10 -13.32 -3.99 -5.05
CA LEU A 10 -13.72 -5.35 -5.38
C LEU A 10 -15.25 -5.36 -5.61
N PRO A 11 -15.75 -5.61 -6.83
CA PRO A 11 -17.19 -5.55 -7.10
C PRO A 11 -17.95 -6.67 -6.39
N SER A 12 -19.16 -6.38 -5.92
CA SER A 12 -20.10 -7.34 -5.32
C SER A 12 -20.99 -8.01 -6.38
N LYS A 13 -20.39 -8.49 -7.47
CA LYS A 13 -21.13 -9.17 -8.55
C LYS A 13 -21.19 -10.67 -8.28
N LYS A 14 -22.29 -11.32 -8.67
CA LYS A 14 -22.39 -12.78 -8.65
C LYS A 14 -21.30 -13.37 -9.56
N GLY A 15 -20.57 -14.37 -9.05
CA GLY A 15 -19.50 -15.05 -9.78
C GLY A 15 -18.12 -14.77 -9.18
N TYR A 16 -17.09 -14.88 -10.02
CA TYR A 16 -15.70 -14.71 -9.61
C TYR A 16 -15.29 -13.24 -9.68
N ASN A 17 -15.01 -12.63 -8.53
CA ASN A 17 -14.44 -11.29 -8.43
C ASN A 17 -12.94 -11.41 -8.12
N ARG A 18 -12.11 -10.58 -8.78
CA ARG A 18 -10.65 -10.60 -8.63
C ARG A 18 -10.15 -9.24 -8.16
N PHE A 19 -9.30 -9.26 -7.15
CA PHE A 19 -8.49 -8.13 -6.73
C PHE A 19 -7.01 -8.48 -6.98
N THR A 20 -6.24 -7.53 -7.50
CA THR A 20 -4.79 -7.67 -7.64
C THR A 20 -4.15 -6.60 -6.76
N TRP A 21 -3.41 -7.04 -5.74
CA TRP A 21 -2.58 -6.14 -4.95
C TRP A 21 -1.29 -5.84 -5.71
N ASP A 22 -0.95 -4.57 -5.83
CA ASP A 22 0.25 -4.06 -6.51
C ASP A 22 1.44 -3.85 -5.55
N PHE A 23 1.36 -4.42 -4.34
CA PHE A 23 2.32 -4.30 -3.25
C PHE A 23 2.48 -2.89 -2.67
N LYS A 24 1.66 -1.92 -3.09
CA LYS A 24 1.68 -0.58 -2.49
C LYS A 24 0.94 -0.56 -1.17
N ARG A 25 1.41 0.32 -0.28
CA ARG A 25 0.71 0.78 0.91
C ARG A 25 -0.36 1.81 0.51
N ASP A 26 -1.15 2.23 1.48
CA ASP A 26 -2.19 3.23 1.27
C ASP A 26 -1.62 4.51 0.64
N PRO A 27 -2.35 5.14 -0.29
CA PRO A 27 -1.92 6.37 -0.91
C PRO A 27 -1.83 7.51 0.10
N LEU A 28 -0.96 8.47 -0.20
CA LEU A 28 -0.83 9.71 0.55
C LEU A 28 -2.10 10.57 0.34
N PRO A 29 -2.57 11.30 1.37
CA PRO A 29 -3.71 12.20 1.23
C PRO A 29 -3.37 13.34 0.26
N ALA A 30 -4.35 13.79 -0.51
CA ALA A 30 -4.21 15.02 -1.28
C ALA A 30 -4.42 16.25 -0.39
N VAL A 31 -3.75 17.34 -0.74
CA VAL A 31 -4.10 18.68 -0.22
C VAL A 31 -5.14 19.30 -1.14
N GLU A 32 -6.21 19.84 -0.57
CA GLU A 32 -7.29 20.43 -1.37
C GLU A 32 -6.77 21.58 -2.24
N LYS A 33 -7.18 21.62 -3.52
CA LYS A 33 -6.80 22.65 -4.50
C LYS A 33 -5.30 22.73 -4.86
N VAL A 34 -4.48 21.79 -4.38
CA VAL A 34 -3.06 21.68 -4.75
C VAL A 34 -2.85 20.52 -5.71
N PHE A 35 -1.99 20.72 -6.70
CA PHE A 35 -1.55 19.68 -7.63
C PHE A 35 -0.10 19.29 -7.33
N VAL A 36 0.16 17.99 -7.13
CA VAL A 36 1.49 17.45 -6.83
C VAL A 36 2.07 16.77 -8.07
N LEU A 37 3.25 17.22 -8.50
CA LEU A 37 4.04 16.55 -9.54
C LEU A 37 4.81 15.38 -8.90
N GLY A 38 4.37 14.15 -9.15
CA GLY A 38 5.01 12.94 -8.60
C GLY A 38 4.06 11.84 -8.15
N GLY A 39 2.74 12.12 -8.11
CA GLY A 39 1.74 11.16 -7.64
C GLY A 39 1.61 11.16 -6.11
N LEU A 40 0.64 10.39 -5.62
CA LEU A 40 0.32 10.25 -4.20
C LEU A 40 0.24 8.77 -3.82
N ASP A 41 0.99 7.93 -4.52
CA ASP A 41 1.05 6.50 -4.24
C ASP A 41 1.82 6.26 -2.92
N GLY A 42 1.38 5.26 -2.16
CA GLY A 42 2.14 4.76 -1.01
C GLY A 42 3.39 3.98 -1.45
N SER A 43 4.32 3.80 -0.53
CA SER A 43 5.52 3.00 -0.76
C SER A 43 5.16 1.54 -1.06
N ILE A 44 6.02 0.86 -1.80
CA ILE A 44 5.93 -0.58 -1.99
C ILE A 44 6.42 -1.28 -0.72
N VAL A 45 5.79 -2.39 -0.37
CA VAL A 45 6.19 -3.21 0.77
C VAL A 45 7.40 -4.10 0.44
N GLY A 46 8.29 -4.30 1.41
CA GLY A 46 9.42 -5.22 1.28
C GLY A 46 9.04 -6.72 1.28
N PRO A 47 9.98 -7.61 0.95
CA PRO A 47 9.81 -9.06 1.09
C PRO A 47 9.44 -9.46 2.53
N GLY A 48 8.63 -10.51 2.68
CA GLY A 48 8.18 -10.98 3.99
C GLY A 48 6.86 -11.73 3.93
N ASP A 49 6.39 -12.14 5.11
CA ASP A 49 5.11 -12.82 5.27
C ASP A 49 3.99 -11.82 5.55
N TYR A 50 2.88 -11.97 4.83
CA TYR A 50 1.71 -11.11 4.89
C TYR A 50 0.45 -11.94 5.08
N GLN A 51 -0.52 -11.35 5.76
CA GLN A 51 -1.87 -11.89 5.86
C GLN A 51 -2.80 -11.08 4.95
N LEU A 52 -3.44 -11.77 4.01
CA LEU A 52 -4.53 -11.20 3.22
C LEU A 52 -5.84 -11.47 3.95
N ARG A 53 -6.61 -10.41 4.19
CA ARG A 53 -7.92 -10.47 4.85
C ARG A 53 -9.01 -9.96 3.91
N LEU A 54 -10.06 -10.75 3.74
CA LEU A 54 -11.30 -10.36 3.07
C LEU A 54 -12.43 -10.35 4.09
N THR A 55 -13.08 -9.21 4.27
CA THR A 55 -14.24 -9.06 5.15
C THR A 55 -15.48 -8.72 4.32
N LEU A 56 -16.56 -9.45 4.53
CA LEU A 56 -17.88 -9.20 3.94
C LEU A 56 -18.91 -9.21 5.06
N GLU A 57 -19.50 -8.04 5.34
CA GLU A 57 -20.39 -7.83 6.48
C GLU A 57 -19.74 -8.31 7.79
N ASN A 58 -20.20 -9.42 8.35
CA ASN A 58 -19.70 -10.00 9.60
C ASN A 58 -18.79 -11.23 9.39
N GLU A 59 -18.55 -11.62 8.14
CA GLU A 59 -17.68 -12.76 7.80
C GLU A 59 -16.28 -12.26 7.45
N THR A 60 -15.26 -12.97 7.90
CA THR A 60 -13.86 -12.68 7.57
C THR A 60 -13.15 -13.96 7.17
N ALA A 61 -12.47 -13.92 6.02
CA ALA A 61 -11.59 -14.97 5.54
C ALA A 61 -10.15 -14.44 5.47
N GLU A 62 -9.19 -15.26 5.90
CA GLU A 62 -7.78 -14.89 5.93
C GLU A 62 -6.93 -15.96 5.24
N THR A 63 -5.85 -15.53 4.60
CA THR A 63 -4.83 -16.43 4.06
C THR A 63 -3.45 -15.80 4.20
N SER A 64 -2.42 -16.63 4.40
CA SER A 64 -1.04 -16.18 4.49
C SER A 64 -0.34 -16.32 3.15
N VAL A 65 0.44 -15.31 2.79
CA VAL A 65 1.26 -15.28 1.57
C VAL A 65 2.65 -14.74 1.89
N SER A 66 3.65 -15.13 1.11
CA SER A 66 5.02 -14.63 1.27
C SER A 66 5.42 -13.87 0.00
N ILE A 67 5.91 -12.64 0.18
CA ILE A 67 6.58 -11.87 -0.87
C ILE A 67 8.06 -12.24 -0.85
N LEU A 68 8.54 -12.78 -1.97
CA LEU A 68 9.94 -13.18 -2.12
C LEU A 68 10.83 -11.99 -2.47
N PRO A 69 12.08 -11.96 -1.99
CA PRO A 69 13.06 -10.99 -2.46
C PRO A 69 13.34 -11.17 -3.95
N LEU A 70 13.69 -10.07 -4.61
CA LEU A 70 14.09 -10.12 -6.01
C LEU A 70 15.43 -10.87 -6.13
N PRO A 71 15.53 -11.86 -7.04
CA PRO A 71 16.69 -12.76 -7.10
C PRO A 71 18.00 -12.07 -7.51
N ASN A 72 17.92 -10.87 -8.09
CA ASN A 72 19.05 -10.07 -8.54
C ASN A 72 19.45 -8.96 -7.56
N ILE A 73 18.88 -8.93 -6.35
CA ILE A 73 19.22 -7.98 -5.30
C ILE A 73 19.88 -8.74 -4.16
N GLU A 74 21.17 -8.46 -3.92
CA GLU A 74 21.89 -8.94 -2.75
C GLU A 74 21.57 -8.05 -1.55
N ALA A 75 20.55 -8.44 -0.78
CA ALA A 75 20.15 -7.76 0.44
C ALA A 75 19.69 -8.77 1.49
N THR A 76 20.01 -8.52 2.74
CA THR A 76 19.53 -9.28 3.89
C THR A 76 18.10 -8.88 4.24
N LYS A 77 17.43 -9.69 5.05
CA LYS A 77 16.11 -9.32 5.60
C LYS A 77 16.17 -8.00 6.39
N ALA A 78 17.26 -7.77 7.14
CA ALA A 78 17.45 -6.57 7.94
C ALA A 78 17.53 -5.31 7.07
N ASP A 79 18.17 -5.39 5.89
CA ASP A 79 18.26 -4.26 4.95
C ASP A 79 16.87 -3.84 4.44
N TYR A 80 16.02 -4.82 4.10
CA TYR A 80 14.64 -4.56 3.69
C TYR A 80 13.79 -3.99 4.84
N GLU A 81 13.99 -4.48 6.07
CA GLU A 81 13.30 -3.96 7.26
C GLU A 81 13.70 -2.50 7.54
N GLU A 82 14.99 -2.18 7.44
CA GLU A 82 15.51 -0.81 7.60
C GLU A 82 14.94 0.13 6.53
N GLN A 83 14.99 -0.27 5.26
CA GLN A 83 14.38 0.48 4.15
C GLN A 83 12.89 0.72 4.39
N GLN A 84 12.16 -0.33 4.80
CA GLN A 84 10.72 -0.23 5.03
C GLN A 84 10.39 0.75 6.17
N ASN A 85 11.21 0.79 7.22
CA ASN A 85 11.03 1.71 8.34
C ASN A 85 11.32 3.16 7.94
N MET A 86 12.34 3.39 7.12
CA MET A 86 12.62 4.70 6.55
C MET A 86 11.43 5.19 5.69
N LEU A 87 10.91 4.34 4.79
CA LEU A 87 9.77 4.67 3.93
C LEU A 87 8.52 5.02 4.75
N LYS A 88 8.18 4.23 5.77
CA LYS A 88 7.05 4.52 6.67
C LYS A 88 7.21 5.85 7.40
N THR A 89 8.43 6.21 7.79
CA THR A 89 8.71 7.49 8.46
C THR A 89 8.49 8.67 7.51
N ILE A 90 8.96 8.54 6.27
CA ILE A 90 8.74 9.55 5.21
C ILE A 90 7.24 9.69 4.94
N GLU A 91 6.52 8.58 4.74
CA GLU A 91 5.07 8.58 4.54
C GLU A 91 4.34 9.30 5.67
N ALA A 92 4.63 8.93 6.93
CA ALA A 92 4.00 9.54 8.10
C ALA A 92 4.23 11.06 8.16
N THR A 93 5.47 11.50 7.88
CA THR A 93 5.83 12.92 7.86
C THR A 93 5.07 13.67 6.76
N VAL A 94 4.95 13.09 5.57
CA VAL A 94 4.21 13.72 4.46
C VAL A 94 2.71 13.78 4.77
N ILE A 95 2.14 12.72 5.35
CA ILE A 95 0.74 12.69 5.80
C ILE A 95 0.50 13.81 6.83
N GLU A 96 1.38 13.97 7.82
CA GLU A 96 1.29 15.03 8.82
C GLU A 96 1.26 16.42 8.16
N ILE A 97 2.18 16.69 7.23
CA ILE A 97 2.24 17.97 6.51
C ILE A 97 0.96 18.21 5.69
N HIS A 98 0.48 17.20 4.97
CA HIS A 98 -0.70 17.33 4.09
C HIS A 98 -2.00 17.51 4.88
N THR A 99 -2.08 16.97 6.09
CA THR A 99 -3.29 17.03 6.94
C THR A 99 -3.30 18.24 7.88
N ALA A 100 -2.19 18.96 8.01
CA ALA A 100 -2.07 20.16 8.83
C ALA A 100 -2.56 21.45 8.13
N VAL A 101 -2.89 21.39 6.84
CA VAL A 101 -3.27 22.55 5.99
C VAL A 101 -4.71 22.50 5.52
#